data_AF-A0A959SMB1-F1
#
_entry.id   AF-A0A959SMB1-F1
#
_cell.length_a   1.000
_cell.length_b   1.000
_cell.length_c   1.000
_cell.angle_alpha   90.00
_cell.angle_beta   90.00
_cell.angle_gamma   90.00
#
_symmetry.space_group_name_H-M   'P 1'
#
loop_
_entity.id
_entity.type
_entity.pdbx_description
1 polymer ?
#
loop_
_entity_poly.entity_id
_entity_poly.type
_entity_poly.pdbx_seq_one_letter_code
_entity_poly.pdbx_strand_id
1 'polypeptide(L)'
;MRAGLVILALLGAFLCHGQRAIIRYAYGPFGTVGDAAYIVENERIYQACGPFGSRGPCLFVFNKEEVYRSSDAFGSKGQGHLLAEGDKIYRCEGTFCRKGTCTLLLEGPKVFRADGAFCNKNEAAFLIEGNTIFLAEGPFCNKTDAILQVQGEVPMIALMAILAGL
;
A
#
# COMPACT_ATOMS: atom_id res chain seq x y z
N MET A 1 -40.42 9.08 -23.84
CA MET A 1 -39.70 7.89 -23.32
C MET A 1 -38.19 7.89 -23.56
N ARG A 2 -37.56 8.95 -24.12
CA ARG A 2 -36.09 9.01 -24.33
C ARG A 2 -35.30 9.63 -23.16
N ALA A 3 -35.94 10.47 -22.33
CA ALA A 3 -35.25 11.15 -21.23
C ALA A 3 -34.99 10.25 -19.99
N GLY A 4 -35.85 9.27 -19.73
CA GLY A 4 -35.69 8.38 -18.57
C GLY A 4 -34.48 7.45 -18.66
N LEU A 5 -34.06 7.08 -19.88
CA LEU A 5 -32.95 6.15 -20.10
C LEU A 5 -31.58 6.83 -19.94
N VAL A 6 -31.51 8.15 -20.19
CA VAL A 6 -30.28 8.96 -20.01
C VAL A 6 -30.01 9.22 -18.52
N ILE A 7 -31.05 9.43 -17.72
CA ILE A 7 -30.93 9.65 -16.27
C ILE A 7 -30.49 8.35 -15.56
N LEU A 8 -30.96 7.18 -16.02
CA LEU A 8 -30.53 5.89 -15.49
C LEU A 8 -29.06 5.57 -15.81
N ALA A 9 -28.58 5.97 -17.00
CA ALA A 9 -27.18 5.81 -17.40
C ALA A 9 -26.22 6.74 -16.60
N LEU A 10 -26.67 7.96 -16.25
CA LEU A 10 -25.89 8.90 -15.43
C LEU A 10 -25.79 8.46 -13.96
N LEU A 11 -26.81 7.80 -13.41
CA LEU A 11 -26.76 7.21 -12.07
C LEU A 11 -25.85 5.96 -11.98
N GLY A 12 -25.71 5.21 -13.08
CA GLY A 12 -24.82 4.04 -13.15
C GLY A 12 -23.32 4.38 -13.17
N ALA A 13 -22.95 5.61 -13.57
CA ALA A 13 -21.55 6.03 -13.66
C ALA A 13 -20.90 6.32 -12.29
N PHE A 14 -21.70 6.57 -11.24
CA PHE A 14 -21.18 6.86 -9.89
C PHE A 14 -20.78 5.63 -9.08
N LEU A 15 -21.01 4.42 -9.59
CA LEU A 15 -20.67 3.16 -8.89
C LEU A 15 -19.30 2.58 -9.27
N CYS A 16 -18.51 3.26 -10.12
CA CYS A 16 -17.19 2.77 -10.50
C CYS A 16 -16.10 3.24 -9.49
N HIS A 17 -16.20 2.84 -8.24
CA HIS A 17 -15.12 2.98 -7.23
C HIS A 17 -14.19 1.76 -7.22
N GLY A 18 -13.95 1.17 -8.39
CA GLY A 18 -12.95 0.12 -8.57
C GLY A 18 -11.65 0.70 -9.12
N GLN A 19 -11.04 1.68 -8.44
CA GLN A 19 -9.75 2.20 -8.88
C GLN A 19 -8.71 1.11 -8.66
N ARG A 20 -8.30 0.49 -9.76
CA ARG A 20 -7.22 -0.49 -9.80
C ARG A 20 -5.91 0.26 -9.92
N ALA A 21 -5.04 0.08 -8.94
CA ALA A 21 -3.65 0.51 -9.02
C ALA A 21 -2.73 -0.69 -9.18
N ILE A 22 -1.64 -0.49 -9.92
CA ILE A 22 -0.60 -1.49 -10.14
C ILE A 22 0.69 -0.91 -9.56
N ILE A 23 1.34 -1.67 -8.69
CA ILE A 23 2.65 -1.35 -8.17
C ILE A 23 3.63 -2.26 -8.87
N ARG A 24 4.61 -1.67 -9.53
CA ARG A 24 5.67 -2.36 -10.27
C ARG A 24 6.97 -2.29 -9.49
N TYR A 25 7.83 -3.27 -9.68
CA TYR A 25 9.23 -3.09 -9.32
C TYR A 25 9.82 -1.92 -10.10
N ALA A 26 10.78 -1.25 -9.50
CA ALA A 26 11.59 -0.24 -10.14
C ALA A 26 13.06 -0.58 -9.91
N TYR A 27 13.92 -0.20 -10.86
CA TYR A 27 15.33 -0.55 -10.82
C TYR A 27 16.25 0.64 -11.08
N GLY A 28 17.35 0.67 -10.32
CA GLY A 28 18.39 1.69 -10.40
C GLY A 28 17.96 3.05 -9.87
N PRO A 29 18.85 4.05 -9.96
CA PRO A 29 18.66 5.36 -9.31
C PRO A 29 17.60 6.23 -9.99
N PHE A 30 17.15 5.88 -11.19
CA PHE A 30 16.17 6.63 -11.98
C PHE A 30 14.78 5.98 -12.02
N GLY A 31 14.59 4.81 -11.40
CA GLY A 31 13.29 4.15 -11.37
C GLY A 31 12.87 3.54 -12.71
N THR A 32 13.76 2.76 -13.33
CA THR A 32 13.41 2.01 -14.54
C THR A 32 12.30 1.04 -14.23
N VAL A 33 11.19 1.14 -14.95
CA VAL A 33 9.97 0.38 -14.67
C VAL A 33 10.18 -1.10 -14.95
N GLY A 34 9.88 -1.93 -13.96
CA GLY A 34 9.95 -3.38 -14.02
C GLY A 34 8.59 -4.06 -14.13
N ASP A 35 8.61 -5.35 -13.79
CA ASP A 35 7.42 -6.19 -13.74
C ASP A 35 6.45 -5.73 -12.65
N ALA A 36 5.18 -6.07 -12.83
CA ALA A 36 4.17 -5.84 -11.80
C ALA A 36 4.48 -6.67 -10.55
N ALA A 37 4.49 -6.03 -9.39
CA ALA A 37 4.74 -6.64 -8.09
C ALA A 37 3.42 -6.86 -7.33
N TYR A 38 2.57 -5.84 -7.30
CA TYR A 38 1.29 -5.86 -6.58
C TYR A 38 0.17 -5.21 -7.37
N ILE A 39 -1.06 -5.62 -7.08
CA ILE A 39 -2.28 -4.97 -7.55
C ILE A 39 -3.09 -4.55 -6.34
N VAL A 40 -3.51 -3.30 -6.31
CA VAL A 40 -4.39 -2.77 -5.26
C VAL A 40 -5.73 -2.44 -5.89
N GLU A 41 -6.78 -3.12 -5.43
CA GLU A 41 -8.15 -2.88 -5.89
C GLU A 41 -9.13 -3.30 -4.80
N ASN A 42 -10.26 -2.59 -4.68
CA ASN A 42 -11.36 -2.95 -3.78
C ASN A 42 -10.88 -3.27 -2.35
N GLU A 43 -10.04 -2.40 -1.78
CA GLU A 43 -9.51 -2.52 -0.41
C GLU A 43 -8.68 -3.80 -0.15
N ARG A 44 -8.08 -4.34 -1.21
CA ARG A 44 -7.26 -5.54 -1.17
C ARG A 44 -5.94 -5.34 -1.91
N ILE A 45 -4.92 -6.05 -1.44
CA ILE A 45 -3.60 -6.10 -2.06
C ILE A 45 -3.39 -7.52 -2.55
N TYR A 46 -3.19 -7.67 -3.84
CA TYR A 46 -2.93 -8.93 -4.50
C TYR A 46 -1.47 -9.00 -4.92
N GLN A 47 -0.93 -10.22 -4.93
CA GLN A 47 0.29 -10.47 -5.68
C GLN A 47 0.00 -10.29 -7.18
N ALA A 48 0.85 -9.57 -7.88
CA ALA A 48 0.79 -9.50 -9.33
C ALA A 48 1.50 -10.72 -9.95
N CYS A 49 0.92 -11.29 -10.99
CA CYS A 49 1.50 -12.38 -11.76
C CYS A 49 1.76 -11.93 -13.21
N GLY A 50 2.94 -12.25 -13.73
CA GLY A 50 3.36 -11.87 -15.08
C GLY A 50 3.64 -10.38 -15.28
N PRO A 51 4.19 -10.00 -16.46
CA PRO A 51 4.74 -8.66 -16.70
C PRO A 51 3.68 -7.54 -16.72
N PHE A 52 2.43 -7.89 -17.03
CA PHE A 52 1.30 -6.96 -17.10
C PHE A 52 0.47 -6.93 -15.81
N GLY A 53 0.82 -7.75 -14.81
CA GLY A 53 0.13 -7.81 -13.52
C GLY A 53 -1.28 -8.38 -13.63
N SER A 54 -1.40 -9.67 -13.95
CA SER A 54 -2.64 -10.40 -13.68
C SER A 54 -2.79 -10.61 -12.17
N ARG A 55 -4.04 -10.69 -11.71
CA ARG A 55 -4.35 -10.86 -10.30
C ARG A 55 -4.03 -12.27 -9.84
N GLY A 56 -3.05 -12.39 -8.96
CA GLY A 56 -2.73 -13.59 -8.20
C GLY A 56 -3.54 -13.67 -6.90
N PRO A 57 -3.05 -14.42 -5.90
CA PRO A 57 -3.72 -14.53 -4.61
C PRO A 57 -3.76 -13.19 -3.86
N CYS A 58 -4.84 -12.98 -3.11
CA CYS A 58 -4.95 -11.87 -2.17
C CYS A 58 -3.95 -12.06 -1.02
N LEU A 59 -3.14 -11.04 -0.76
CA LEU A 59 -2.16 -11.02 0.32
C LEU A 59 -2.72 -10.32 1.55
N PHE A 60 -3.35 -9.17 1.33
CA PHE A 60 -3.87 -8.33 2.40
C PHE A 60 -5.25 -7.78 2.09
N VAL A 61 -6.04 -7.61 3.14
CA VAL A 61 -7.30 -6.87 3.15
C VAL A 61 -7.09 -5.69 4.08
N PHE A 62 -7.44 -4.48 3.65
CA PHE A 62 -7.24 -3.30 4.47
C PHE A 62 -8.51 -2.47 4.55
N ASN A 63 -8.56 -1.56 5.52
CA ASN A 63 -9.52 -0.47 5.55
C ASN A 63 -8.74 0.84 5.70
N LYS A 64 -9.35 1.91 6.20
CA LYS A 64 -8.67 3.20 6.35
C LYS A 64 -7.50 3.18 7.35
N GLU A 65 -7.56 2.31 8.36
CA GLU A 65 -6.67 2.33 9.53
C GLU A 65 -6.01 0.98 9.81
N GLU A 66 -6.54 -0.12 9.30
CA GLU A 66 -6.10 -1.47 9.65
C GLU A 66 -5.79 -2.28 8.39
N VAL A 67 -4.77 -3.12 8.50
CA VAL A 67 -4.38 -4.09 7.48
C VAL A 67 -4.40 -5.47 8.10
N TYR A 68 -5.01 -6.41 7.39
CA TYR A 68 -5.14 -7.80 7.77
C TYR A 68 -4.48 -8.66 6.72
N ARG A 69 -3.77 -9.70 7.14
CA ARG A 69 -3.37 -10.79 6.24
C ARG A 69 -4.62 -11.50 5.75
N SER A 70 -4.68 -11.78 4.46
CA SER A 70 -5.77 -12.57 3.91
C SER A 70 -5.71 -14.00 4.45
N SER A 71 -6.85 -14.57 4.85
CA SER A 71 -6.93 -15.97 5.30
C SER A 71 -7.05 -16.95 4.13
N ASP A 72 -7.35 -16.46 2.94
CA ASP A 72 -7.48 -17.24 1.70
C ASP A 72 -6.99 -16.45 0.47
N ALA A 73 -7.00 -17.07 -0.70
CA ALA A 73 -6.59 -16.41 -1.94
C ALA A 73 -7.60 -15.35 -2.45
N PHE A 74 -8.80 -15.27 -1.88
CA PHE A 74 -9.91 -14.44 -2.38
C PHE A 74 -10.06 -13.13 -1.61
N GLY A 75 -9.43 -13.00 -0.44
CA GLY A 75 -9.44 -11.78 0.35
C GLY A 75 -10.38 -11.84 1.55
N SER A 76 -10.55 -13.01 2.17
CA SER A 76 -11.18 -13.09 3.49
C SER A 76 -10.27 -12.51 4.57
N LYS A 77 -10.87 -11.76 5.50
CA LYS A 77 -10.15 -11.12 6.60
C LYS A 77 -9.56 -12.16 7.55
N GLY A 78 -8.23 -12.18 7.65
CA GLY A 78 -7.49 -13.04 8.57
C GLY A 78 -6.94 -12.28 9.78
N GLN A 79 -5.68 -12.57 10.13
CA GLN A 79 -5.01 -11.95 11.27
C GLN A 79 -4.62 -10.50 10.98
N GLY A 80 -4.72 -9.65 11.99
CA GLY A 80 -4.18 -8.29 11.95
C GLY A 80 -2.70 -8.31 11.59
N HIS A 81 -2.29 -7.32 10.81
CA HIS A 81 -0.92 -7.15 10.37
C HIS A 81 -0.38 -5.78 10.76
N LEU A 82 -1.10 -4.71 10.39
CA LEU A 82 -0.71 -3.33 10.67
C LEU A 82 -1.91 -2.49 11.10
N LEU A 83 -1.62 -1.49 11.92
CA LEU A 83 -2.55 -0.44 12.35
C LEU A 83 -1.88 0.91 12.07
N ALA A 84 -2.55 1.76 11.30
CA ALA A 84 -2.16 3.13 11.02
C ALA A 84 -2.91 4.08 11.96
N GLU A 85 -2.17 4.95 12.63
CA GLU A 85 -2.69 5.98 13.51
C GLU A 85 -2.00 7.31 13.16
N GLY A 86 -2.68 8.10 12.31
CA GLY A 86 -2.06 9.28 11.70
C GLY A 86 -0.82 8.91 10.89
N ASP A 87 0.33 9.47 11.27
CA ASP A 87 1.61 9.25 10.59
C ASP A 87 2.39 8.03 11.12
N LYS A 88 1.82 7.28 12.07
CA LYS A 88 2.48 6.15 12.74
C LYS A 88 1.88 4.83 12.31
N ILE A 89 2.73 3.87 11.96
CA ILE A 89 2.33 2.52 11.60
C ILE A 89 2.83 1.56 12.68
N TYR A 90 1.90 0.83 13.27
CA TYR A 90 2.14 -0.19 14.28
C TYR A 90 1.93 -1.56 13.68
N ARG A 91 2.71 -2.55 14.13
CA ARG A 91 2.33 -3.94 13.97
C ARG A 91 1.13 -4.20 14.87
N CYS A 92 0.18 -4.96 14.36
CA CYS A 92 -0.94 -5.43 15.15
C CYS A 92 -1.10 -6.93 15.00
N GLU A 93 -1.68 -7.58 16.00
CA GLU A 93 -1.85 -9.02 16.03
C GLU A 93 -3.28 -9.41 16.43
N GLY A 94 -3.67 -10.63 16.06
CA GLY A 94 -5.02 -11.15 16.35
C GLY A 94 -6.06 -10.67 15.35
N THR A 95 -7.25 -11.26 15.41
CA THR A 95 -8.39 -10.93 14.50
C THR A 95 -8.95 -9.53 14.71
N PHE A 96 -8.66 -8.91 15.85
CA PHE A 96 -9.08 -7.56 16.23
C PHE A 96 -7.94 -6.54 16.15
N CYS A 97 -6.82 -6.88 15.49
CA CYS A 97 -5.68 -5.98 15.27
C CYS A 97 -5.24 -5.26 16.56
N ARG A 98 -4.90 -6.02 17.60
CA ARG A 98 -4.41 -5.45 18.86
C ARG A 98 -3.09 -4.73 18.61
N LYS A 99 -3.05 -3.43 18.91
CA LYS A 99 -1.88 -2.57 18.74
C LYS A 99 -0.65 -3.15 19.44
N GLY A 100 0.43 -3.31 18.68
CA GLY A 100 1.73 -3.76 19.13
C GLY A 100 2.78 -2.65 19.02
N THR A 101 3.98 -3.03 18.60
CA THR A 101 5.11 -2.10 18.46
C THR A 101 5.01 -1.27 17.19
N CYS A 102 5.54 -0.06 17.24
CA CYS A 102 5.72 0.74 16.04
C CYS A 102 6.68 0.05 15.07
N THR A 103 6.47 0.24 13.77
CA THR A 103 7.34 -0.28 12.72
C THR A 103 7.78 0.78 11.73
N LEU A 104 6.88 1.70 11.36
CA LEU A 104 7.17 2.77 10.40
C LEU A 104 6.59 4.09 10.91
N LEU A 105 7.30 5.18 10.61
CA LEU A 105 6.88 6.55 10.88
C LEU A 105 6.98 7.35 9.59
N LEU A 106 5.91 8.06 9.23
CA LEU A 106 5.87 8.93 8.07
C LEU A 106 6.16 10.38 8.51
N GLU A 107 7.02 11.06 7.76
CA GLU A 107 7.24 12.50 7.88
C GLU A 107 7.18 13.10 6.47
N GLY A 108 5.95 13.44 6.03
CA GLY A 108 5.69 13.85 4.66
C GLY A 108 6.04 12.74 3.66
N PRO A 109 6.93 12.96 2.68
CA PRO A 109 7.35 11.93 1.72
C PRO A 109 8.37 10.92 2.29
N LYS A 110 8.88 11.15 3.50
CA LYS A 110 9.94 10.32 4.10
C LYS A 110 9.32 9.25 4.98
N VAL A 111 9.79 8.02 4.84
CA VAL A 111 9.39 6.88 5.67
C VAL A 111 10.60 6.43 6.47
N PHE A 112 10.46 6.41 7.79
CA PHE A 112 11.49 5.97 8.72
C PHE A 112 11.12 4.64 9.35
N ARG A 113 12.13 3.81 9.63
CA ARG A 113 11.97 2.71 10.58
C ARG A 113 11.75 3.31 11.96
N ALA A 114 10.79 2.77 12.68
CA ALA A 114 10.49 3.18 14.03
C ALA A 114 10.28 1.96 14.91
N ASP A 115 10.56 2.11 16.20
CA ASP A 115 10.42 1.03 17.17
C ASP A 115 9.84 1.51 18.52
N GLY A 116 9.49 0.53 19.37
CA GLY A 116 8.90 0.77 20.68
C GLY A 116 7.44 1.23 20.65
N ALA A 117 6.89 1.51 21.84
CA ALA A 117 5.49 1.93 22.02
C ALA A 117 5.23 3.37 21.56
N PHE A 118 6.26 4.22 21.54
CA PHE A 118 6.17 5.65 21.23
C PHE A 118 6.56 6.01 19.79
N CYS A 119 6.98 5.02 18.98
CA CYS A 119 7.56 5.21 17.65
C CYS A 119 8.84 6.06 17.70
N ASN A 120 9.87 5.54 18.35
CA ASN A 120 11.19 6.19 18.31
C ASN A 120 11.71 6.12 16.88
N LYS A 121 12.03 7.28 16.31
CA LYS A 121 12.52 7.39 14.94
C LYS A 121 13.96 6.90 14.85
N ASN A 122 14.20 5.94 13.97
CA ASN A 122 15.53 5.42 13.65
C ASN A 122 15.97 5.92 12.27
N GLU A 123 16.55 5.02 11.47
CA GLU A 123 17.02 5.32 10.13
C GLU A 123 15.87 5.43 9.13
N ALA A 124 16.11 6.19 8.07
CA ALA A 124 15.23 6.19 6.92
C ALA A 124 15.11 4.78 6.33
N ALA A 125 13.96 4.50 5.73
CA ALA A 125 13.68 3.26 5.03
C ALA A 125 13.38 3.55 3.57
N PHE A 126 12.48 4.50 3.32
CA PHE A 126 11.99 4.80 2.00
C PHE A 126 11.77 6.29 1.81
N LEU A 127 11.90 6.76 0.57
CA LEU A 127 11.53 8.09 0.13
C LEU A 127 10.53 7.99 -1.01
N ILE A 128 9.40 8.67 -0.88
CA ILE A 128 8.33 8.69 -1.88
C ILE A 128 8.44 9.99 -2.68
N GLU A 129 8.83 9.90 -3.94
CA GLU A 129 8.87 11.04 -4.85
C GLU A 129 7.89 10.83 -6.01
N GLY A 130 6.78 11.57 -5.97
CA GLY A 130 5.70 11.42 -6.94
C GLY A 130 5.13 10.00 -6.90
N ASN A 131 5.35 9.24 -7.98
CA ASN A 131 4.88 7.87 -8.11
C ASN A 131 6.00 6.82 -7.92
N THR A 132 7.23 7.22 -7.59
CA THR A 132 8.35 6.29 -7.42
C THR A 132 8.76 6.24 -5.96
N ILE A 133 8.98 5.03 -5.45
CA ILE A 133 9.50 4.78 -4.11
C ILE A 133 10.96 4.37 -4.23
N PHE A 134 11.80 5.06 -3.49
CA PHE A 134 13.22 4.81 -3.39
C PHE A 134 13.57 4.23 -2.04
N LEU A 135 14.59 3.40 -2.00
CA LEU A 135 15.31 3.13 -0.77
C LEU A 135 15.94 4.43 -0.28
N ALA A 136 15.94 4.57 1.03
CA ALA A 136 16.56 5.70 1.68
C ALA A 136 17.32 5.26 2.91
N GLU A 137 18.46 5.90 3.15
CA GLU A 137 19.35 5.54 4.24
C GLU A 137 19.74 6.75 5.09
N GLY A 138 20.16 6.46 6.33
CA GLY A 138 20.62 7.45 7.29
C GLY A 138 19.51 8.32 7.89
N PRO A 139 19.87 9.29 8.75
CA PRO A 139 18.90 10.10 9.49
C PRO A 139 18.19 11.16 8.64
N PHE A 140 18.74 11.47 7.45
CA PHE A 140 18.22 12.52 6.57
C PHE A 140 17.41 12.00 5.38
N CYS A 141 17.27 10.68 5.24
CA CYS A 141 16.59 10.02 4.13
C CYS A 141 17.31 10.27 2.80
N ASN A 142 18.59 9.85 2.74
CA ASN A 142 19.39 9.94 1.53
C ASN A 142 18.90 8.92 0.52
N LYS A 143 18.41 9.42 -0.61
CA LYS A 143 17.87 8.60 -1.71
C LYS A 143 18.95 7.76 -2.36
N THR A 144 18.65 6.47 -2.56
CA THR A 144 19.50 5.55 -3.32
C THR A 144 18.74 5.00 -4.53
N ASP A 145 18.55 3.69 -4.62
CA ASP A 145 17.89 3.04 -5.75
C ASP A 145 16.37 3.07 -5.60
N ALA A 146 15.69 3.18 -6.73
CA ALA A 146 14.25 2.96 -6.80
C ALA A 146 13.96 1.47 -6.57
N ILE A 147 12.85 1.18 -5.88
CA ILE A 147 12.39 -0.19 -5.63
C ILE A 147 11.01 -0.46 -6.18
N LEU A 148 10.15 0.56 -6.20
CA LEU A 148 8.77 0.42 -6.63
C LEU A 148 8.33 1.66 -7.40
N GLN A 149 7.39 1.47 -8.32
CA GLN A 149 6.67 2.53 -8.97
C GLN A 149 5.17 2.25 -8.93
N VAL A 150 4.40 3.26 -8.54
CA VAL A 150 2.94 3.21 -8.41
C VAL A 150 2.30 3.73 -9.70
N GLN A 151 1.36 2.97 -10.23
CA GLN A 151 0.52 3.35 -11.37
C GLN A 151 -0.94 3.36 -10.91
N GLY A 152 -1.52 4.55 -10.77
CA GLY A 152 -2.83 4.76 -10.17
C GLY A 152 -2.74 5.31 -8.74
N GLU A 153 -3.88 5.45 -8.08
CA GLU A 153 -3.91 5.92 -6.69
C GLU A 153 -3.91 4.72 -5.73
N VAL A 154 -3.00 4.75 -4.76
CA VAL A 154 -2.89 3.74 -3.72
C VAL A 154 -3.07 4.43 -2.37
N PRO A 155 -4.02 4.01 -1.54
CA PRO A 155 -4.14 4.51 -0.18
C PRO A 155 -2.83 4.32 0.59
N MET A 156 -2.42 5.32 1.37
CA MET A 156 -1.14 5.30 2.07
C MET A 156 -0.97 4.04 2.93
N ILE A 157 -2.03 3.60 3.61
CA ILE A 157 -2.01 2.38 4.42
C ILE A 157 -1.69 1.12 3.61
N ALA A 158 -2.19 1.01 2.38
CA ALA A 158 -1.90 -0.10 1.49
C ALA A 158 -0.45 -0.05 1.00
N LEU A 159 0.06 1.15 0.69
CA LEU A 159 1.47 1.33 0.36
C LEU A 159 2.36 0.95 1.54
N MET A 160 2.03 1.39 2.76
CA MET A 160 2.77 1.03 3.97
C MET A 160 2.74 -0.47 4.26
N ALA A 161 1.63 -1.15 3.97
CA ALA A 161 1.54 -2.60 4.08
C ALA A 161 2.54 -3.32 3.18
N ILE A 162 2.69 -2.83 1.96
CA ILE A 162 3.65 -3.37 1.00
C ILE A 162 5.07 -3.07 1.46
N LEU A 163 5.37 -1.82 1.83
CA LEU A 163 6.71 -1.41 2.27
C LEU A 163 7.15 -2.08 3.57
N ALA A 164 6.23 -2.37 4.50
CA ALA A 164 6.52 -3.10 5.73
C ALA A 164 6.85 -4.59 5.49
N GLY A 165 6.51 -5.12 4.31
CA GLY A 165 6.77 -6.50 3.90
C GLY A 165 7.99 -6.70 3.01
N LEU A 166 8.67 -5.62 2.60
CA LEU A 166 9.93 -5.63 1.86
C LEU A 166 11.12 -5.65 2.82
#